data_AF-A0A7J2IP15-F1
#
_entry.id   AF-A0A7J2IP15-F1
#
_cell.length_a   1.000
_cell.length_b   1.000
_cell.length_c   1.000
_cell.angle_alpha   90.00
_cell.angle_beta   90.00
_cell.angle_gamma   90.00
#
_symmetry.space_group_name_H-M   'P 1'
#
loop_
_entity.id
_entity.type
_entity.pdbx_description
1 polymer ?
#
loop_
_entity_poly.entity_id
_entity_poly.type
_entity_poly.pdbx_seq_one_letter_code
_entity_poly.pdbx_strand_id
1 'polypeptide(L)'
;KRDQKIREVEEKLSRNQLTGANELYQKLIRVFNDELWNEYGRKCVACGKCNFACPTCHCFDVYDVMELTLKEGKRIRKWDACHFLSFTRVAGGEIFRKERISRVKQRIYDKYCYPVDEFGSIFCVGCGRCIHVCTAGIDIREILKKVLGM
;
A
#
# COMPACT_ATOMS: atom_id res chain seq x y z
N LYS A 1 -18.31 6.39 20.25
CA LYS A 1 -16.85 6.11 20.41
C LYS A 1 -16.12 6.00 19.07
N ARG A 2 -16.58 5.18 18.11
CA ARG A 2 -15.98 5.06 16.76
C ARG A 2 -16.05 6.37 15.98
N ASP A 3 -17.23 6.95 15.85
CA ASP A 3 -17.44 8.16 15.03
C ASP A 3 -16.71 9.38 15.59
N GLN A 4 -16.57 9.46 16.91
CA GLN A 4 -15.76 10.47 17.58
C GLN A 4 -14.27 10.36 17.20
N LYS A 5 -13.72 9.14 17.18
CA LYS A 5 -12.34 8.89 16.72
C LYS A 5 -12.15 9.19 15.23
N ILE A 6 -13.16 8.94 14.41
CA ILE A 6 -13.12 9.28 12.97
C ILE A 6 -12.99 10.80 12.82
N ARG A 7 -13.84 11.59 13.49
CA ARG A 7 -13.76 13.07 13.45
C ARG A 7 -12.42 13.61 13.93
N GLU A 8 -11.88 13.08 15.03
CA GLU A 8 -10.55 13.47 15.53
C GLU A 8 -9.42 13.20 14.53
N VAL A 9 -9.51 12.11 13.76
CA VAL A 9 -8.53 11.78 12.72
C VAL A 9 -8.71 12.69 11.51
N GLU A 10 -9.94 12.98 11.10
CA GLU A 10 -10.26 13.92 10.00
C GLU A 10 -9.72 15.33 10.28
N GLU A 11 -9.83 15.82 11.51
CA GLU A 11 -9.25 17.10 11.93
C GLU A 11 -7.71 17.10 11.91
N LYS A 12 -7.08 15.98 12.27
CA LYS A 12 -5.61 15.83 12.21
C LYS A 12 -5.10 15.73 10.77
N LEU A 13 -5.85 15.07 9.89
CA LEU A 13 -5.55 15.03 8.45
C LEU A 13 -5.68 16.42 7.84
N SER A 14 -6.72 17.15 8.22
CA SER A 14 -6.96 18.51 7.75
C SER A 14 -5.84 19.47 8.15
N ARG A 15 -5.37 19.39 9.40
CA ARG A 15 -4.21 20.18 9.90
C ARG A 15 -2.91 19.91 9.15
N ASN A 16 -2.73 18.71 8.60
CA ASN A 16 -1.54 18.33 7.86
C ASN A 16 -1.66 18.56 6.34
N GLN A 17 -2.64 19.36 5.89
CA GLN A 17 -2.91 19.63 4.47
C GLN A 17 -3.18 18.38 3.63
N LEU A 18 -3.62 17.29 4.28
CA LEU A 18 -4.19 16.12 3.62
C LEU A 18 -5.72 16.23 3.62
N THR A 19 -6.21 17.44 3.30
CA THR A 19 -7.64 17.78 3.32
C THR A 19 -8.35 17.14 2.13
N GLY A 20 -9.39 16.36 2.42
CA GLY A 20 -10.29 15.79 1.42
C GLY A 20 -9.87 14.42 0.91
N ALA A 21 -10.17 13.35 1.66
CA ALA A 21 -10.05 11.97 1.17
C ALA A 21 -10.69 11.79 -0.21
N ASN A 22 -11.80 12.48 -0.47
CA ASN A 22 -12.49 12.47 -1.75
C ASN A 22 -11.72 13.21 -2.87
N GLU A 23 -11.15 14.39 -2.60
CA GLU A 23 -10.35 15.10 -3.61
C GLU A 23 -9.11 14.30 -4.00
N LEU A 24 -8.39 13.80 -2.99
CA LEU A 24 -7.22 12.96 -3.20
C LEU A 24 -7.56 11.69 -3.99
N TYR A 25 -8.67 11.03 -3.64
CA TYR A 25 -9.18 9.87 -4.36
C TYR A 25 -9.43 10.19 -5.85
N GLN A 26 -10.15 11.28 -6.14
CA GLN A 26 -10.47 11.68 -7.52
C GLN A 26 -9.21 11.99 -8.32
N LYS A 27 -8.24 12.69 -7.73
CA LYS A 27 -6.95 12.99 -8.38
C LYS A 27 -6.13 11.72 -8.61
N LEU A 28 -6.06 10.82 -7.63
CA LEU A 28 -5.38 9.53 -7.77
C LEU A 28 -5.96 8.71 -8.93
N ILE A 29 -7.28 8.62 -9.09
CA ILE A 29 -7.86 7.89 -10.22
C ILE A 29 -7.40 8.48 -11.56
N ARG A 30 -7.37 9.80 -11.69
CA ARG A 30 -6.95 10.48 -12.93
C ARG A 30 -5.49 10.23 -13.28
N VAL A 31 -4.61 10.19 -12.28
CA VAL A 31 -3.17 9.99 -12.51
C VAL A 31 -2.77 8.51 -12.59
N PHE A 32 -3.71 7.55 -12.72
CA PHE A 32 -3.38 6.12 -12.69
C PHE A 32 -2.34 5.69 -13.73
N ASN A 33 -2.36 6.30 -14.92
CA ASN A 33 -1.41 6.04 -15.99
C ASN A 33 -0.35 7.15 -16.17
N ASP A 34 -0.20 8.04 -15.19
CA ASP A 34 0.71 9.18 -15.25
C ASP A 34 2.19 8.76 -15.11
N GLU A 35 3.09 9.51 -15.75
CA GLU A 35 4.54 9.27 -15.70
C GLU A 35 5.17 9.54 -14.34
N LEU A 36 4.49 10.27 -13.45
CA LEU A 36 4.76 10.39 -12.01
C LEU A 36 5.27 9.07 -11.39
N TRP A 37 4.61 7.96 -11.73
CA TRP A 37 4.94 6.65 -11.15
C TRP A 37 6.31 6.13 -11.58
N ASN A 38 6.82 6.57 -12.73
CA ASN A 38 8.15 6.20 -13.23
C ASN A 38 9.25 6.76 -12.34
N GLU A 39 9.06 7.94 -11.75
CA GLU A 39 10.02 8.52 -10.82
C GLU A 39 10.20 7.64 -9.58
N TYR A 40 9.10 7.31 -8.92
CA TYR A 40 9.12 6.56 -7.67
C TYR A 40 9.38 5.06 -7.88
N GLY A 41 8.91 4.51 -9.00
CA GLY A 41 9.21 3.13 -9.40
C GLY A 41 10.69 2.89 -9.69
N ARG A 42 11.39 3.87 -10.29
CA ARG A 42 12.84 3.81 -10.51
C ARG A 42 13.64 3.90 -9.21
N LYS A 43 13.21 4.76 -8.27
CA LYS A 43 13.83 4.91 -6.94
C LYS A 43 13.64 3.68 -6.06
N CYS A 44 12.44 3.08 -6.08
CA CYS A 44 12.09 1.99 -5.17
C CYS A 44 12.97 0.76 -5.37
N VAL A 45 13.47 0.14 -4.31
CA VAL A 45 14.23 -1.14 -4.40
C VAL A 45 13.38 -2.38 -4.10
N ALA A 46 12.05 -2.22 -4.00
CA ALA A 46 11.08 -3.29 -3.75
C ALA A 46 11.37 -4.16 -2.51
N CYS A 47 11.97 -3.60 -1.47
CA CYS A 47 12.39 -4.33 -0.26
C CYS A 47 11.24 -4.69 0.72
N GLY A 48 10.02 -4.20 0.48
CA GLY A 48 8.83 -4.54 1.30
C GLY A 48 8.79 -3.95 2.72
N LYS A 49 9.84 -3.27 3.20
CA LYS A 49 9.87 -2.69 4.57
C LYS A 49 8.67 -1.79 4.88
N CYS A 50 8.20 -1.01 3.91
CA CYS A 50 7.02 -0.15 4.07
C CYS A 50 5.71 -0.94 4.24
N ASN A 51 5.61 -2.17 3.73
CA ASN A 51 4.49 -3.06 3.99
C ASN A 51 4.51 -3.52 5.46
N PHE A 52 5.64 -4.10 5.90
CA PHE A 52 5.76 -4.66 7.24
C PHE A 52 5.72 -3.62 8.37
N ALA A 53 6.20 -2.40 8.14
CA ALA A 53 6.17 -1.34 9.15
C ALA A 53 4.81 -0.63 9.28
N CYS A 54 3.90 -0.83 8.32
CA CYS A 54 2.63 -0.10 8.25
C CYS A 54 1.53 -0.81 9.05
N PRO A 55 0.84 -0.12 9.98
CA PRO A 55 -0.17 -0.74 10.84
C PRO A 55 -1.44 -1.15 10.09
N THR A 56 -1.68 -0.58 8.91
CA THR A 56 -2.88 -0.82 8.09
C THR A 56 -2.57 -1.63 6.84
N CYS A 57 -1.37 -2.24 6.78
CA CYS A 57 -1.04 -3.23 5.76
C CYS A 57 -1.71 -4.56 6.12
N HIS A 58 -2.32 -5.20 5.13
CA HIS A 58 -3.04 -6.47 5.30
C HIS A 58 -2.60 -7.51 4.24
N CYS A 59 -1.44 -7.30 3.61
CA CYS A 59 -0.86 -8.24 2.65
C CYS A 59 -0.39 -9.51 3.39
N PHE A 60 -0.89 -10.67 2.97
CA PHE A 60 -0.47 -11.97 3.47
C PHE A 60 -0.42 -12.97 2.31
N ASP A 61 0.35 -14.02 2.52
CA ASP A 61 0.37 -15.21 1.67
C ASP A 61 -0.09 -16.43 2.48
N VAL A 62 -0.49 -17.49 1.79
CA VAL A 62 -0.99 -18.73 2.38
C VAL A 62 -0.18 -19.89 1.85
N TYR A 63 0.42 -20.65 2.76
CA TYR A 63 1.24 -21.81 2.44
C TYR A 63 0.60 -23.07 3.02
N ASP A 64 0.58 -24.15 2.22
CA ASP A 64 0.23 -25.47 2.69
C ASP A 64 1.52 -26.25 3.01
N VAL A 65 1.65 -26.70 4.24
CA VAL A 65 2.80 -27.49 4.72
C VAL A 65 2.29 -28.88 5.05
N MET A 66 2.79 -29.88 4.32
CA MET A 66 2.48 -31.29 4.58
C MET A 66 3.46 -31.86 5.61
N GLU A 67 2.95 -32.66 6.54
CA GLU A 67 3.81 -33.48 7.40
C GLU A 67 4.52 -34.54 6.54
N LEU A 68 5.70 -35.00 6.98
CA LEU A 68 6.50 -35.98 6.23
C LEU A 68 5.78 -37.31 5.97
N THR A 69 4.77 -37.63 6.78
CA THR A 69 3.92 -38.82 6.62
C THR A 69 2.95 -38.72 5.44
N LEU A 70 2.76 -37.53 4.86
CA LEU A 70 1.80 -37.20 3.80
C LEU A 70 0.33 -37.49 4.13
N LYS A 71 0.00 -37.73 5.41
CA LYS A 71 -1.37 -37.98 5.87
C LYS A 71 -2.05 -36.74 6.45
N GLU A 72 -1.26 -35.77 6.88
CA GLU A 72 -1.71 -34.56 7.56
C GLU A 72 -0.95 -33.34 7.02
N GLY A 73 -1.55 -32.17 7.16
CA GLY A 73 -0.95 -30.92 6.74
C GLY A 73 -1.58 -29.72 7.45
N LYS A 74 -0.91 -28.58 7.35
CA LYS A 74 -1.32 -27.31 7.95
C LYS A 74 -1.34 -26.23 6.88
N ARG A 75 -2.42 -25.45 6.87
CA ARG A 75 -2.52 -24.22 6.08
C ARG A 75 -2.13 -23.04 6.94
N ILE A 76 -1.05 -22.35 6.57
CA ILE A 76 -0.44 -21.26 7.34
C ILE A 76 -0.64 -19.95 6.61
N ARG A 77 -1.23 -18.96 7.28
CA ARG A 77 -1.23 -17.57 6.83
C ARG A 77 0.01 -16.86 7.37
N LYS A 78 0.80 -16.25 6.48
CA LYS A 78 2.00 -15.49 6.85
C LYS A 78 1.94 -14.09 6.25
N TRP A 79 2.41 -13.10 7.01
CA TRP A 79 2.57 -11.74 6.50
C TRP A 79 3.48 -11.72 5.26
N ASP A 80 3.05 -11.00 4.24
CA ASP A 80 3.80 -10.83 3.00
C ASP A 80 3.71 -9.38 2.50
N ALA A 81 4.37 -9.06 1.40
CA ALA A 81 4.44 -7.71 0.85
C ALA A 81 4.07 -7.68 -0.63
N CYS A 82 3.13 -6.80 -1.00
CA CYS A 82 2.81 -6.54 -2.41
C CYS A 82 3.97 -5.97 -3.24
N HIS A 83 5.10 -5.64 -2.60
CA HIS A 83 6.34 -5.28 -3.27
C HIS A 83 7.16 -6.49 -3.76
N PHE A 84 6.91 -7.69 -3.27
CA PHE A 84 7.61 -8.89 -3.71
C PHE A 84 7.01 -9.44 -5.00
N LEU A 85 7.88 -10.00 -5.85
CA LEU A 85 7.46 -10.65 -7.09
C LEU A 85 6.62 -11.89 -6.83
N SER A 86 6.94 -12.63 -5.75
CA SER A 86 6.20 -13.82 -5.31
C SER A 86 4.73 -13.50 -5.03
N PHE A 87 4.43 -12.34 -4.45
CA PHE A 87 3.08 -11.95 -4.05
C PHE A 87 2.07 -11.89 -5.21
N THR A 88 2.54 -11.64 -6.44
CA THR A 88 1.69 -11.58 -7.63
C THR A 88 1.99 -12.67 -8.64
N ARG A 89 2.76 -13.68 -8.23
CA ARG A 89 3.01 -14.85 -9.04
C ARG A 89 1.81 -15.78 -8.96
N VAL A 90 1.21 -16.10 -10.10
CA VAL A 90 0.07 -17.02 -10.19
C VAL A 90 0.51 -18.40 -10.66
N ALA A 91 -0.42 -19.38 -10.62
CA ALA A 91 -0.22 -20.68 -11.23
C ALA A 91 0.17 -20.51 -12.72
N GLY A 92 1.27 -21.14 -13.14
CA GLY A 92 1.90 -20.92 -14.45
C GLY A 92 3.12 -19.99 -14.42
N GLY A 93 3.41 -19.35 -13.28
CA GLY A 93 4.63 -18.56 -13.08
C GLY A 93 4.54 -17.11 -13.56
N GLU A 94 3.42 -16.71 -14.16
CA GLU A 94 3.16 -15.34 -14.61
C GLU A 94 3.12 -14.37 -13.41
N ILE A 95 3.67 -13.16 -13.60
CA ILE A 95 3.76 -12.13 -12.57
C ILE A 95 3.10 -10.85 -13.10
N PHE A 96 1.80 -10.69 -12.84
CA PHE A 96 1.02 -9.59 -13.39
C PHE A 96 1.38 -8.21 -12.80
N ARG A 97 2.20 -8.14 -11.75
CA ARG A 97 2.86 -6.90 -11.27
C ARG A 97 4.39 -7.02 -11.26
N LYS A 98 4.96 -7.35 -12.42
CA LYS A 98 6.42 -7.51 -12.63
C LYS A 98 7.22 -6.22 -12.44
N GLU A 99 6.66 -5.07 -12.78
CA GLU A 99 7.38 -3.79 -12.71
C GLU A 99 7.34 -3.15 -11.32
N ARG A 100 8.45 -2.53 -10.90
CA ARG A 100 8.50 -1.79 -9.63
C ARG A 100 7.52 -0.61 -9.60
N ILE A 101 7.31 0.02 -10.75
CA ILE A 101 6.35 1.11 -10.97
C ILE A 101 4.95 0.65 -10.56
N SER A 102 4.50 -0.51 -11.04
CA SER A 102 3.16 -1.02 -10.70
C SER A 102 3.04 -1.42 -9.23
N ARG A 103 4.12 -1.89 -8.59
CA ARG A 103 4.12 -2.21 -7.15
C ARG A 103 4.12 -0.99 -6.25
N VAL A 104 4.88 0.06 -6.59
CA VAL A 104 4.81 1.35 -5.88
C VAL A 104 3.43 1.97 -6.04
N LYS A 105 2.88 1.96 -7.26
CA LYS A 105 1.51 2.41 -7.51
C LYS A 105 0.51 1.62 -6.65
N GLN A 106 0.56 0.29 -6.67
CA GLN A 106 -0.30 -0.57 -5.83
C GLN A 106 -0.24 -0.16 -4.36
N ARG A 107 0.95 0.14 -3.82
CA ARG A 107 1.12 0.56 -2.42
C ARG A 107 0.37 1.85 -2.08
N ILE A 108 0.27 2.79 -3.02
CA ILE A 108 -0.50 4.03 -2.83
C ILE A 108 -2.00 3.75 -2.93
N TYR A 109 -2.45 3.07 -3.98
CA TYR A 109 -3.89 2.84 -4.20
C TYR A 109 -4.50 1.96 -3.10
N ASP A 110 -3.75 1.01 -2.57
CA ASP A 110 -4.14 0.18 -1.41
C ASP A 110 -4.33 0.96 -0.10
N LYS A 111 -3.87 2.22 -0.05
CA LYS A 111 -3.98 3.07 1.13
C LYS A 111 -4.94 4.23 0.95
N TYR A 112 -5.12 4.71 -0.28
CA TYR A 112 -5.85 5.95 -0.56
C TYR A 112 -7.02 5.79 -1.54
N CYS A 113 -7.11 4.67 -2.28
CA CYS A 113 -8.18 4.46 -3.26
C CYS A 113 -9.11 3.31 -2.87
N TYR A 114 -8.61 2.07 -2.85
CA TYR A 114 -9.47 0.90 -2.63
C TYR A 114 -10.23 0.95 -1.31
N PRO A 115 -9.65 1.44 -0.19
CA PRO A 115 -10.42 1.61 1.03
C PRO A 115 -11.52 2.68 0.96
N VAL A 116 -11.39 3.67 0.08
CA VAL A 116 -12.44 4.67 -0.16
C VAL A 116 -13.60 4.00 -0.92
N ASP A 117 -13.30 3.18 -1.93
CA ASP A 117 -14.30 2.40 -2.67
C ASP A 117 -15.09 1.46 -1.74
N GLU A 118 -14.39 0.77 -0.84
CA GLU A 118 -14.98 -0.27 0.02
C GLU A 118 -15.59 0.27 1.33
N PHE A 119 -14.96 1.28 1.94
CA PHE A 119 -15.27 1.73 3.30
C PHE A 119 -15.51 3.25 3.42
N GLY A 120 -15.45 4.00 2.32
CA GLY A 120 -15.64 5.46 2.32
C GLY A 120 -14.52 6.24 3.03
N SER A 121 -13.39 5.61 3.36
CA SER A 121 -12.30 6.25 4.10
C SER A 121 -10.93 5.69 3.69
N ILE A 122 -9.88 6.51 3.82
CA ILE A 122 -8.50 6.07 3.56
C ILE A 122 -7.97 5.21 4.70
N PHE A 123 -7.02 4.31 4.41
CA PHE A 123 -6.35 3.48 5.43
C PHE A 123 -5.03 4.06 5.92
N CYS A 124 -4.52 5.14 5.32
CA CYS A 124 -3.33 5.78 5.86
C CYS A 124 -3.67 6.56 7.14
N VAL A 125 -2.99 6.22 8.23
CA VAL A 125 -3.16 6.88 9.55
C VAL A 125 -2.09 7.94 9.85
N GLY A 126 -1.25 8.29 8.86
CA GLY A 126 -0.24 9.35 9.02
C GLY A 126 0.93 9.02 9.97
N CYS A 127 1.16 7.75 10.33
CA CYS A 127 2.16 7.37 11.33
C CYS A 127 3.64 7.50 10.90
N GLY A 128 3.92 7.83 9.63
CA GLY A 128 5.29 8.07 9.12
C GLY A 128 6.23 6.85 9.04
N ARG A 129 5.89 5.70 9.64
CA ARG A 129 6.79 4.53 9.72
C ARG A 129 7.33 4.04 8.39
N CYS A 130 6.51 4.08 7.33
CA CYS A 130 6.95 3.69 6.00
C CYS A 130 8.05 4.60 5.42
N ILE A 131 8.09 5.87 5.81
CA ILE A 131 9.11 6.84 5.39
C ILE A 131 10.42 6.53 6.13
N HIS A 132 10.35 6.36 7.45
CA HIS A 132 11.52 6.08 8.29
C HIS A 132 12.29 4.82 7.90
N VAL A 133 11.59 3.76 7.47
CA VAL A 133 12.22 2.49 7.10
C VAL A 133 12.64 2.41 5.62
N CYS A 134 12.36 3.45 4.82
CA CYS A 134 12.57 3.41 3.39
C CYS A 134 14.05 3.60 3.04
N THR A 135 14.69 2.53 2.55
CA THR A 135 16.11 2.56 2.14
C THR A 135 16.36 3.41 0.90
N ALA A 136 15.32 3.70 0.10
CA ALA A 136 15.41 4.54 -1.09
C ALA A 136 15.02 6.01 -0.83
N GLY A 137 14.75 6.39 0.41
CA GLY A 137 14.36 7.77 0.77
C GLY A 137 13.01 8.22 0.17
N ILE A 138 12.13 7.29 -0.18
CA ILE A 138 10.79 7.63 -0.71
C ILE A 138 9.91 8.12 0.44
N ASP A 139 9.47 9.38 0.32
CA ASP A 139 8.44 9.96 1.17
C ASP A 139 7.08 9.92 0.46
N ILE A 140 6.11 9.25 1.07
CA ILE A 140 4.76 9.14 0.52
C ILE A 140 4.05 10.49 0.45
N ARG A 141 4.38 11.44 1.33
CA ARG A 141 3.80 12.78 1.35
C ARG A 141 4.15 13.56 0.09
N GLU A 142 5.38 13.40 -0.40
CA GLU A 142 5.85 14.03 -1.64
C GLU A 142 5.12 13.47 -2.87
N ILE A 143 4.77 12.18 -2.85
CA ILE A 143 3.89 11.60 -3.89
C ILE A 143 2.52 12.30 -3.85
N LEU A 144 1.91 12.40 -2.66
CA LEU A 144 0.57 12.99 -2.52
C LEU A 144 0.55 14.47 -2.90
N LYS A 145 1.56 15.26 -2.51
CA LYS A 145 1.68 16.67 -2.92
C LYS A 145 1.73 16.82 -4.43
N LYS A 146 2.54 16.02 -5.13
CA LYS A 146 2.60 16.00 -6.59
C LYS A 146 1.25 15.67 -7.23
N VAL A 147 0.54 14.67 -6.68
CA VAL A 147 -0.81 14.31 -7.14
C VAL A 147 -1.80 15.47 -6.91
N LEU A 148 -1.67 16.19 -5.81
CA LEU A 148 -2.50 17.35 -5.47
C LEU A 148 -2.13 18.62 -6.26
N GLY A 149 -0.95 18.68 -6.88
CA GLY A 149 -0.42 19.85 -7.57
C GLY A 149 0.17 20.91 -6.63
N MET A 150 0.72 20.47 -5.48
CA MET A 150 1.35 21.30 -4.45
C MET A 150 2.87 21.28 -4.51
#